data_AF-A0A7V3PPR0-F1
#
_entry.id   AF-A0A7V3PPR0-F1
#
_cell.length_a   1.000
_cell.length_b   1.000
_cell.length_c   1.000
_cell.angle_alpha   90.00
_cell.angle_beta   90.00
_cell.angle_gamma   90.00
#
_symmetry.space_group_name_H-M   'P 1'
#
loop_
_entity.id
_entity.type
_entity.pdbx_description
1 polymer ?
#
loop_
_entity_poly.entity_id
_entity_poly.type
_entity_poly.pdbx_seq_one_letter_code
_entity_poly.pdbx_strand_id
1 'polypeptide(L)' 'MLSDRYLEEVHGLLERIRATQAEAIGAAAEAAANALANGGGFFVGPLGHGNEGDLLSRAGGLMALRPFNFSFHLDNP' A
#
# COMPACT_ATOMS: atom_id res chain seq x y z
N MET A 1 15.20 18.44 22.33
CA MET A 1 14.16 17.80 23.18
C MET A 1 13.85 16.40 22.61
N LEU A 2 13.16 15.50 23.32
CA LEU A 2 12.83 14.18 22.76
C LEU A 2 11.92 14.28 21.52
N SER A 3 11.05 15.30 21.46
CA SER A 3 10.22 15.62 20.29
C SER A 3 11.04 15.90 19.03
N ASP A 4 12.09 16.71 19.16
CA ASP A 4 12.88 17.16 18.01
C ASP A 4 13.64 15.98 17.41
N ARG A 5 14.22 15.14 18.28
CA ARG A 5 14.89 13.89 17.87
C ARG A 5 13.92 12.96 17.13
N TYR A 6 12.69 12.81 17.62
CA TYR A 6 11.69 11.99 16.94
C TYR A 6 11.39 12.51 15.52
N LEU A 7 11.21 13.82 15.36
CA LEU A 7 10.94 14.42 14.05
C LEU A 7 12.14 14.28 13.11
N GLU A 8 13.36 14.46 13.61
CA GLU A 8 14.59 14.23 12.85
C GLU A 8 14.67 12.79 12.33
N GLU A 9 14.36 11.79 13.16
CA GLU A 9 14.34 10.38 12.76
C GLU A 9 13.26 10.08 11.72
N VAL A 10 12.06 10.65 11.86
CA VAL A 10 10.98 10.50 10.87
C VAL A 10 11.39 11.09 9.52
N HIS A 11 12.01 12.28 9.51
CA HIS A 11 12.53 12.87 8.28
C HIS A 11 13.63 12.01 7.64
N GLY A 12 14.56 11.50 8.44
CA GLY A 12 15.60 10.59 7.97
C GLY A 12 15.03 9.31 7.34
N LEU A 13 13.95 8.76 7.91
CA LEU A 13 13.24 7.62 7.34
C LEU A 13 12.64 7.95 5.96
N LEU A 14 11.98 9.09 5.82
CA LEU A 14 11.38 9.53 4.55
C LEU A 14 12.44 9.71 3.47
N GLU A 15 13.58 10.31 3.79
CA GLU A 15 14.68 10.48 2.84
C GLU A 15 15.30 9.15 2.42
N ARG A 16 15.43 8.20 3.36
CA ARG A 16 15.89 6.84 3.02
C ARG A 16 14.90 6.13 2.09
N ILE A 17 13.60 6.25 2.33
CA ILE A 17 12.58 5.67 1.45
C ILE A 17 12.69 6.30 0.05
N ARG A 18 12.78 7.62 -0.04
CA ARG A 18 12.98 8.35 -1.30
C ARG A 18 14.21 7.86 -2.06
N ALA A 19 15.34 7.69 -1.37
CA ALA A 19 16.61 7.31 -1.98
C ALA A 19 16.65 5.83 -2.42
N THR A 20 15.89 4.95 -1.77
CA THR A 20 16.05 3.49 -1.95
C THR A 20 14.87 2.78 -2.60
N GLN A 21 13.66 3.34 -2.54
CA GLN A 21 12.44 2.63 -2.93
C GLN A 21 11.87 3.07 -4.29
N ALA A 22 12.46 4.08 -4.95
CA ALA A 22 11.92 4.64 -6.19
C ALA A 22 11.75 3.58 -7.30
N GLU A 23 12.76 2.72 -7.49
CA GLU A 23 12.72 1.65 -8.49
C GLU A 23 11.65 0.60 -8.16
N ALA A 24 11.60 0.13 -6.91
CA ALA A 24 10.63 -0.86 -6.47
C ALA A 24 9.18 -0.35 -6.59
N ILE A 25 8.93 0.91 -6.24
CA ILE A 25 7.63 1.56 -6.40
C ILE A 25 7.27 1.68 -7.88
N GLY A 26 8.23 2.06 -8.74
CA GLY A 26 8.03 2.14 -10.19
C GLY A 26 7.63 0.78 -10.79
N ALA A 27 8.36 -0.28 -10.45
CA ALA A 27 8.06 -1.63 -10.92
C ALA A 27 6.67 -2.12 -10.45
N ALA A 28 6.29 -1.84 -9.20
CA ALA A 28 4.96 -2.15 -8.68
C ALA A 28 3.86 -1.38 -9.42
N ALA A 29 4.08 -0.10 -9.72
CA ALA A 29 3.16 0.72 -10.48
C ALA A 29 2.97 0.21 -11.92
N GLU A 30 4.06 -0.19 -12.58
CA GLU A 30 4.01 -0.78 -13.93
C GLU A 30 3.24 -2.11 -13.93
N ALA A 31 3.48 -2.98 -12.95
CA ALA A 31 2.74 -4.23 -12.81
C ALA A 31 1.23 -3.99 -12.60
N ALA A 32 0.86 -3.03 -11.73
CA ALA A 32 -0.54 -2.69 -11.50
C ALA A 32 -1.19 -2.07 -12.75
N ALA A 33 -0.50 -1.17 -13.45
CA ALA A 33 -0.99 -0.56 -14.68
C ALA A 33 -1.20 -1.61 -15.78
N ASN A 34 -0.24 -2.51 -15.97
CA ASN A 34 -0.33 -3.61 -16.93
C ASN A 34 -1.47 -4.57 -16.60
N ALA A 35 -1.68 -4.90 -15.32
CA ALA A 35 -2.81 -5.74 -14.91
C ALA A 35 -4.15 -5.07 -15.29
N LEU A 36 -4.33 -3.80 -14.96
CA LEU A 36 -5.55 -3.05 -15.27
C LEU A 36 -5.78 -2.90 -16.78
N ALA A 37 -4.72 -2.59 -17.55
CA ALA A 37 -4.81 -2.45 -19.00
C ALA A 37 -5.25 -3.74 -19.71
N ASN A 38 -4.93 -4.90 -19.14
CA ASN A 38 -5.32 -6.21 -19.65
C ASN A 38 -6.63 -6.75 -19.05
N GLY A 39 -7.45 -5.89 -18.42
CA GLY A 39 -8.73 -6.26 -17.83
C GLY A 39 -8.63 -6.99 -16.49
N GLY A 40 -7.45 -7.00 -15.87
CA GLY A 40 -7.23 -7.49 -14.51
C GLY A 40 -7.72 -6.51 -13.44
N GLY A 41 -7.64 -6.94 -12.18
CA GLY A 41 -8.06 -6.14 -11.03
C GLY A 41 -6.88 -5.66 -10.18
N PHE A 42 -7.09 -4.55 -9.46
CA PHE A 42 -6.16 -4.07 -8.44
C PHE A 42 -6.82 -4.15 -7.07
N PHE A 43 -6.35 -5.11 -6.28
CA PHE A 43 -6.90 -5.44 -4.98
C PHE A 43 -5.98 -5.03 -3.84
N VAL A 44 -6.53 -4.50 -2.75
CA VAL A 44 -5.80 -4.13 -1.54
C VAL A 44 -6.32 -4.96 -0.38
N GLY A 45 -5.46 -5.79 0.20
CA GLY A 45 -5.76 -6.60 1.38
C GLY A 45 -5.28 -5.94 2.68
N PRO A 46 -5.75 -6.43 3.84
CA PRO A 46 -5.35 -5.91 5.14
C PRO A 46 -3.88 -6.20 5.46
N LEU A 47 -3.19 -5.22 6.04
CA LEU A 47 -1.79 -5.32 6.47
C LEU A 47 -1.64 -5.21 8.00
N GLY A 48 -2.60 -5.72 8.76
CA GLY A 48 -2.60 -5.63 10.24
C GLY A 48 -2.91 -4.22 10.72
N HIS A 49 -1.94 -3.52 11.35
CA HIS A 49 -2.05 -2.08 11.65
C HIS A 49 -1.77 -1.22 10.40
N GLY A 50 -2.17 -1.72 9.23
CA GLY A 50 -1.97 -1.07 7.96
C GLY A 50 -2.87 0.13 7.78
N ASN A 51 -2.60 0.88 6.71
CA ASN A 51 -3.38 2.02 6.28
C ASN A 51 -4.09 1.75 4.95
N GLU A 52 -4.47 0.49 4.66
CA GLU A 52 -5.16 0.12 3.43
C GLU A 52 -6.44 0.93 3.18
N GLY A 53 -7.13 1.31 4.27
CA GLY A 53 -8.30 2.19 4.22
C GLY A 53 -7.99 3.57 3.65
N ASP A 54 -6.76 4.07 3.80
CA ASP A 54 -6.34 5.36 3.24
C ASP A 54 -6.23 5.30 1.72
N LEU A 55 -6.06 4.11 1.12
CA LEU A 55 -5.94 3.95 -0.33
C LEU A 55 -7.30 3.80 -1.02
N LEU A 56 -8.34 3.41 -0.27
CA LEU A 56 -9.64 3.04 -0.81
C LEU A 56 -10.63 4.22 -0.76
N SER A 57 -11.31 4.48 -1.88
CA SER A 57 -12.47 5.38 -1.95
C SER A 57 -12.24 6.81 -1.41
N ARG A 58 -11.01 7.33 -1.55
CA ARG A 58 -10.66 8.71 -1.16
C ARG A 58 -10.61 9.67 -2.34
N ALA A 59 -10.69 10.97 -2.05
CA ALA A 59 -10.42 12.01 -3.04
C ALA A 59 -8.99 11.88 -3.59
N GLY A 60 -8.88 11.89 -4.92
CA GLY A 60 -7.62 11.63 -5.65
C GLY A 60 -7.20 10.16 -5.71
N GLY A 61 -7.99 9.24 -5.14
CA GLY A 61 -7.74 7.80 -5.21
C GLY A 61 -8.13 7.20 -6.56
N LEU A 62 -7.43 6.13 -6.95
CA LEU A 62 -7.74 5.41 -8.18
C LEU A 62 -9.00 4.56 -8.01
N MET A 63 -10.04 4.85 -8.80
CA MET A 63 -11.37 4.22 -8.71
C MET A 63 -11.33 2.68 -8.95
N ALA A 64 -10.30 2.18 -9.62
CA ALA A 64 -10.14 0.76 -9.91
C ALA A 64 -9.71 -0.08 -8.70
N LEU A 65 -9.24 0.53 -7.60
CA LEU A 65 -8.85 -0.20 -6.40
C LEU A 65 -10.08 -0.83 -5.72
N ARG A 66 -9.96 -2.10 -5.34
CA ARG A 66 -10.98 -2.84 -4.60
C ARG A 66 -10.40 -3.44 -3.32
N PRO A 67 -11.15 -3.48 -2.21
CA PRO A 67 -10.71 -4.23 -1.04
C PRO A 67 -10.66 -5.72 -1.35
N PHE A 68 -9.69 -6.42 -0.80
CA PHE A 68 -9.62 -7.88 -0.80
C PHE A 68 -9.74 -8.41 0.61
N ASN A 69 -10.73 -9.26 0.81
CA ASN A 69 -10.98 -9.94 2.07
C ASN A 69 -11.25 -11.41 1.75
N PHE A 70 -10.68 -12.31 2.55
CA PHE A 70 -10.98 -13.74 2.48
C PHE A 70 -11.25 -14.28 3.89
N SER A 71 -12.16 -15.24 3.97
CA SER A 71 -12.44 -15.98 5.19
C SER A 71 -12.44 -17.47 4.86
N PHE A 72 -11.71 -18.25 5.65
CA PHE A 72 -11.66 -19.70 5.51
C PHE A 72 -12.15 -20.33 6.81
N HIS A 73 -13.11 -21.23 6.72
CA HIS A 73 -13.64 -21.99 7.85
C HIS A 73 -13.49 -23.48 7.54
N LEU A 74 -12.77 -24.18 8.41
CA LEU A 74 -12.60 -25.63 8.35
C LEU A 74 -13.31 -26.25 9.56
N ASP A 75 -14.37 -26.99 9.27
CA ASP A 75 -15.03 -27.85 10.26
C ASP A 75 -14.49 -29.27 10.05
N ASN A 76 -13.70 -29.74 11.01
CA ASN A 76 -13.10 -31.07 10.99
C ASN A 76 -13.64 -31.85 12.20
N PRO A 77 -14.34 -32.98 11.97
CA PRO A 77 -15.07 -33.72 13.03
C PRO A 77 -14.16 -34.28 14.13
#